data_AF-F2BXZ4-F1
#
_entry.id   AF-F2BXZ4-F1
#
_cell.length_a   1.000
_cell.length_b   1.000
_cell.length_c   1.000
_cell.angle_alpha   90.00
_cell.angle_beta   90.00
_cell.angle_gamma   90.00
#
_symmetry.space_group_name_H-M   'P 1'
#
loop_
_entity.id
_entity.type
_entity.pdbx_description
1 polymer ?
#
loop_
_entity_poly.entity_id
_entity_poly.type
_entity_poly.pdbx_seq_one_letter_code
_entity_poly.pdbx_strand_id
1 'polypeptide(L)' 'MINEEVSRSSLNLEVRLAKATSKAILAALKKVQKQIEEQGGLKNVMKNSG' A
#
# COMPACT_ATOMS: atom_id res chain seq x y z
N MET A 1 24.39 -24.67 -9.76
CA MET A 1 24.85 -23.39 -9.17
C MET A 1 24.17 -22.18 -9.80
N ILE A 2 24.31 -21.92 -11.11
CA ILE A 2 23.68 -20.75 -11.78
C ILE A 2 22.15 -20.69 -11.56
N ASN A 3 21.45 -21.82 -11.68
CA ASN A 3 19.99 -21.85 -11.56
C ASN A 3 19.49 -21.50 -10.14
N GLU A 4 20.23 -21.91 -9.09
CA GLU A 4 19.88 -21.59 -7.70
C GLU A 4 20.11 -20.11 -7.37
N GLU A 5 21.17 -19.52 -7.92
CA GLU A 5 21.49 -18.09 -7.73
C GLU A 5 20.47 -17.18 -8.41
N VAL A 6 20.02 -17.56 -9.61
CA VAL A 6 18.93 -16.89 -10.34
C VAL A 6 17.60 -17.03 -9.59
N SER A 7 17.25 -18.21 -9.08
CA SER A 7 16.02 -18.40 -8.28
C SER A 7 16.02 -17.59 -7.00
N ARG A 8 17.15 -17.52 -6.28
CA ARG A 8 17.29 -16.69 -5.06
C ARG A 8 17.18 -15.20 -5.37
N SER A 9 17.76 -14.76 -6.48
CA SER A 9 17.70 -13.36 -6.92
C SER A 9 16.28 -12.96 -7.31
N SER A 10 15.55 -13.82 -8.03
CA SER A 10 14.13 -13.61 -8.35
C SER A 10 13.27 -13.52 -7.09
N LEU A 11 13.41 -14.47 -6.16
CA LEU A 11 12.67 -14.48 -4.91
C LEU A 11 12.93 -13.22 -4.07
N ASN A 12 14.19 -12.78 -3.98
CA ASN A 12 14.54 -11.55 -3.28
C ASN A 12 13.91 -10.31 -3.92
N LEU A 13 13.84 -10.27 -5.25
CA LEU A 13 13.18 -9.19 -5.98
C LEU A 13 11.67 -9.19 -5.70
N GLU A 14 11.02 -10.35 -5.76
CA GLU A 14 9.60 -10.51 -5.46
C GLU A 14 9.26 -10.05 -4.03
N VAL A 15 10.06 -10.44 -3.04
CA VAL A 15 9.88 -10.01 -1.65
C VAL A 15 10.08 -8.50 -1.49
N ARG A 16 11.07 -7.92 -2.18
CA ARG A 16 11.30 -6.46 -2.17
C ARG A 16 10.14 -5.70 -2.79
N LEU A 17 9.62 -6.19 -3.92
CA LEU A 17 8.46 -5.60 -4.60
C LEU A 17 7.23 -5.70 -3.71
N ALA A 18 6.93 -6.87 -3.14
CA ALA A 18 5.82 -7.05 -2.21
C ALA A 18 5.92 -6.05 -1.04
N LYS A 19 7.10 -5.93 -0.42
CA LYS A 19 7.33 -4.99 0.70
C LYS A 19 7.12 -3.52 0.29
N ALA A 20 7.61 -3.12 -0.89
CA ALA A 20 7.44 -1.76 -1.40
C ALA A 20 5.96 -1.47 -1.69
N THR A 21 5.27 -2.38 -2.36
CA THR A 21 3.85 -2.28 -2.67
C THR A 21 3.00 -2.21 -1.41
N SER A 22 3.24 -3.06 -0.41
CA SER A 22 2.51 -3.02 0.86
C SER A 22 2.69 -1.69 1.59
N LYS A 23 3.90 -1.11 1.57
CA LYS A 23 4.15 0.23 2.14
C LYS A 23 3.40 1.33 1.41
N ALA A 24 3.38 1.27 0.08
CA ALA A 24 2.65 2.25 -0.73
C ALA A 24 1.13 2.19 -0.48
N ILE A 25 0.56 0.98 -0.43
CA ILE A 25 -0.85 0.78 -0.09
C ILE A 25 -1.16 1.32 1.30
N LEU A 26 -0.34 0.98 2.31
CA LEU A 26 -0.55 1.48 3.68
C LEU A 26 -0.47 3.00 3.76
N ALA A 27 0.46 3.62 3.04
CA ALA A 27 0.58 5.08 2.99
C ALA A 27 -0.66 5.73 2.36
N ALA A 28 -1.19 5.15 1.27
CA ALA A 28 -2.41 5.61 0.63
C ALA A 28 -3.62 5.50 1.57
N LEU A 29 -3.77 4.37 2.27
CA LEU A 29 -4.85 4.15 3.25
C LEU A 29 -4.79 5.18 4.39
N LYS A 30 -3.60 5.44 4.95
CA LYS A 30 -3.43 6.47 5.99
C LYS A 30 -3.78 7.86 5.50
N LYS A 31 -3.44 8.20 4.25
CA LYS A 31 -3.81 9.48 3.65
C LYS A 31 -5.32 9.62 3.54
N VAL A 32 -6.01 8.58 3.06
CA VAL A 32 -7.47 8.56 2.97
C VAL A 32 -8.11 8.68 4.35
N GLN A 33 -7.61 7.94 5.35
CA GLN A 33 -8.10 8.05 6.72
C GLN A 33 -7.97 9.48 7.26
N LYS A 34 -6.81 10.12 7.10
CA LYS A 34 -6.59 11.50 7.52
C LYS A 34 -7.56 12.48 6.85
N GLN A 35 -7.79 12.32 5.54
CA GLN A 35 -8.75 13.15 4.81
C GLN A 35 -10.19 12.96 5.31
N ILE A 36 -10.57 11.73 5.67
CA ILE A 36 -11.88 11.43 6.26
C ILE A 36 -12.01 12.11 7.63
N GLU A 37 -10.97 12.04 8.47
CA GLU A 37 -10.95 12.68 9.78
C GLU A 37 -11.02 14.22 9.67
N GLU A 38 -10.27 14.82 8.75
CA GLU A 38 -10.30 16.26 8.45
C GLU A 38 -11.68 16.74 8.00
N GLN A 39 -12.47 15.88 7.35
CA GLN A 39 -13.85 16.17 6.94
C GLN A 39 -14.89 15.91 8.05
N GLY A 40 -14.45 15.62 9.28
CA GLY A 40 -15.34 15.36 10.42
C GLY A 40 -15.91 13.95 10.43
N GLY A 41 -15.23 13.00 9.79
CA GLY A 41 -15.55 11.58 9.80
C GLY A 41 -16.29 11.10 8.54
N LEU A 42 -16.35 9.78 8.39
CA LEU A 42 -16.81 9.11 7.16
C LEU A 42 -18.24 9.52 6.76
N LYS A 43 -19.13 9.70 7.73
CA LYS A 43 -20.52 10.11 7.49
C LYS A 43 -20.63 11.45 6.77
N ASN A 44 -19.71 12.38 7.04
CA ASN A 44 -19.71 13.69 6.41
C ASN A 44 -19.17 13.62 4.98
N VAL A 45 -18.09 12.85 4.77
CA VAL A 45 -17.54 12.57 3.43
C VAL A 45 -18.62 11.99 2.51
N MET A 46 -19.36 10.99 3.00
CA MET A 46 -20.42 10.34 2.22
C MET A 46 -21.60 11.26 1.89
N LYS A 47 -21.89 12.24 2.75
CA LYS A 47 -22.95 13.23 2.52
C LYS A 47 -22.56 14.32 1.53
N ASN A 48 -21.29 14.75 1.52
CA ASN A 48 -20.78 15.75 0.59
C ASN A 48 -20.53 15.20 -0.82
N SER A 49 -20.59 13.87 -0.98
CA SER A 49 -20.36 13.19 -2.25
C SER A 49 -21.68 12.89 -3.01
N GLY A 50 -22.81 13.42 -2.52
CA GLY A 50 -24.15 13.29 -3.11
C GLY A 50 -24.64 14.58 -3.74
#